data_AF-A0A526PWJ1-F1
#
_entry.id   AF-A0A526PWJ1-F1
#
_cell.length_a   1.000
_cell.length_b   1.000
_cell.length_c   1.000
_cell.angle_alpha   90.00
_cell.angle_beta   90.00
_cell.angle_gamma   90.00
#
_symmetry.space_group_name_H-M   'P 1'
#
loop_
_entity.id
_entity.type
_entity.pdbx_description
1 polymer ?
#
loop_
_entity_poly.entity_id
_entity_poly.type
_entity_poly.pdbx_seq_one_letter_code
_entity_poly.pdbx_strand_id
1 'polypeptide(L)'
;IQVDSGMSRLGMPPAEVEELSHRPDSFDGIAVTLVMSHLACADEPAHPANERQWLTFERLRKMLPEAPASLANSSGIFLGPAFQFDLVRPGAALYGINPTPTDPNPMLPVVRLQAKV
;
A
#
# COMPACT_ATOMS: atom_id res chain seq x y z
N ILE A 1 -8.43 -6.97 -5.86
CA ILE A 1 -9.38 -6.11 -5.13
C ILE A 1 -8.62 -5.00 -4.43
N GLN A 2 -9.05 -3.74 -4.57
CA GLN A 2 -8.46 -2.62 -3.84
C GLN A 2 -9.42 -2.18 -2.73
N VAL A 3 -8.90 -2.01 -1.52
CA VAL A 3 -9.64 -1.47 -0.37
C VAL A 3 -9.05 -0.14 0.07
N ASP A 4 -9.90 0.77 0.51
CA ASP A 4 -9.47 2.01 1.14
C ASP A 4 -9.22 1.78 2.62
N SER A 5 -7.95 1.93 3.03
CA SER A 5 -7.53 1.81 4.42
C SER A 5 -7.39 3.16 5.13
N GLY A 6 -7.61 4.28 4.42
CA GLY A 6 -7.49 5.63 4.96
C GLY A 6 -6.83 6.66 4.04
N MET A 7 -6.61 6.34 2.76
CA MET A 7 -6.11 7.33 1.78
C MET A 7 -7.27 8.14 1.18
N SER A 8 -8.50 7.62 1.20
CA SER A 8 -9.71 8.30 0.73
C SER A 8 -9.61 8.80 -0.71
N ARG A 9 -9.02 7.97 -1.59
CA ARG A 9 -8.85 8.28 -3.02
C ARG A 9 -9.47 7.23 -3.93
N LEU A 10 -9.12 5.96 -3.74
CA LEU A 10 -9.59 4.83 -4.54
C LEU A 10 -9.65 3.57 -3.68
N GLY A 11 -10.53 2.64 -4.05
CA GLY A 11 -10.75 1.38 -3.35
C GLY A 11 -12.07 1.36 -2.61
N MET A 12 -12.56 0.15 -2.32
CA MET A 12 -13.81 -0.02 -1.58
C MET A 12 -13.64 0.48 -0.13
N PRO A 13 -14.53 1.35 0.37
CA PRO A 13 -14.52 1.75 1.77
C PRO A 13 -14.87 0.57 2.68
N PRO A 14 -14.53 0.65 3.99
CA PRO A 14 -14.80 -0.41 4.95
C PRO A 14 -16.24 -0.95 4.94
N ALA A 15 -17.23 -0.04 4.85
CA ALA A 15 -18.64 -0.41 4.86
C ALA A 15 -19.05 -1.29 3.66
N GLU A 16 -18.49 -1.05 2.47
CA GLU A 16 -18.78 -1.87 1.28
C GLU A 16 -18.12 -3.25 1.39
N VAL A 17 -16.90 -3.32 1.93
CA VAL A 17 -16.24 -4.60 2.19
C VAL A 17 -17.03 -5.42 3.22
N GLU A 18 -17.51 -4.75 4.27
CA GLU A 18 -18.37 -5.36 5.30
C GLU A 18 -19.67 -5.91 4.68
N GLU A 19 -20.36 -5.13 3.85
CA GLU A 19 -21.57 -5.58 3.15
C GLU A 19 -21.31 -6.79 2.24
N LEU A 20 -20.23 -6.76 1.45
CA LEU A 20 -19.86 -7.87 0.56
C LEU A 20 -19.49 -9.13 1.34
N SER A 21 -18.88 -9.00 2.50
CA SER A 21 -18.52 -10.15 3.35
C SER A 21 -19.74 -10.94 3.85
N HIS A 22 -20.91 -10.30 3.92
CA HIS A 22 -22.18 -10.93 4.29
C HIS A 22 -22.88 -11.63 3.12
N ARG A 23 -22.33 -11.52 1.90
CA ARG A 23 -22.92 -12.03 0.66
C ARG A 23 -21.94 -13.06 0.06
N PRO A 24 -22.06 -14.35 0.40
CA PRO A 24 -21.06 -15.37 0.05
C PRO A 24 -20.82 -15.47 -1.47
N ASP A 25 -21.84 -15.23 -2.28
CA ASP A 25 -21.79 -15.36 -3.74
C ASP A 25 -21.17 -14.12 -4.44
N SER A 26 -20.75 -13.09 -3.69
CA SER A 26 -20.26 -11.81 -4.26
C SER A 26 -19.02 -11.95 -5.14
N PHE A 27 -18.28 -13.04 -4.99
CA PHE A 27 -17.05 -13.32 -5.72
C PHE A 27 -17.16 -14.58 -6.59
N ASP A 28 -18.37 -15.09 -6.81
CA ASP A 28 -18.59 -16.27 -7.65
C ASP A 28 -18.08 -16.04 -9.08
N GLY A 29 -17.27 -16.97 -9.56
CA GLY A 29 -16.61 -16.87 -10.87
C GLY A 29 -15.45 -15.87 -10.93
N ILE A 30 -15.09 -15.20 -9.82
CA ILE A 30 -13.97 -14.26 -9.75
C ILE A 30 -12.81 -14.90 -8.98
N ALA A 31 -11.73 -15.20 -9.70
CA ALA A 31 -10.46 -15.60 -9.07
C ALA A 31 -9.75 -14.36 -8.49
N VAL A 32 -9.87 -14.15 -7.18
CA VAL A 32 -9.17 -13.05 -6.49
C VAL A 32 -7.68 -13.39 -6.37
N THR A 33 -6.83 -12.65 -7.09
CA THR A 33 -5.39 -12.90 -7.12
C THR A 33 -4.57 -11.95 -6.25
N LEU A 34 -5.16 -10.85 -5.78
CA LEU A 34 -4.49 -9.86 -4.94
C LEU A 34 -5.51 -8.99 -4.19
N VAL A 35 -5.28 -8.73 -2.90
CA VAL A 35 -5.92 -7.66 -2.14
C VAL A 35 -4.90 -6.56 -1.88
N MET A 36 -5.23 -5.31 -2.19
CA MET A 36 -4.28 -4.21 -2.08
C MET A 36 -4.87 -2.93 -1.47
N SER A 37 -4.00 -2.13 -0.86
CA SER A 37 -4.29 -0.76 -0.45
C SER A 37 -3.04 0.09 -0.62
N HIS A 38 -3.08 1.37 -0.24
CA HIS A 38 -1.95 2.29 -0.38
C HIS A 38 -1.81 3.17 0.86
N LEU A 39 -0.58 3.26 1.37
CA LEU A 39 -0.25 4.14 2.48
C LEU A 39 -0.21 5.60 2.04
N ALA A 40 -0.78 6.48 2.85
CA ALA A 40 -0.87 7.92 2.60
C ALA A 40 0.35 8.70 3.11
N CYS A 41 0.93 8.27 4.24
CA CYS A 41 1.98 8.99 4.97
C CYS A 41 3.22 8.13 5.21
N ALA A 42 3.52 7.20 4.29
CA ALA A 42 4.61 6.25 4.47
C ALA A 42 6.01 6.91 4.47
N ASP A 43 6.10 8.11 3.91
CA ASP A 43 7.28 8.97 3.89
C ASP A 43 7.53 9.68 5.23
N GLU A 44 6.58 9.59 6.17
CA GLU A 44 6.72 10.02 7.57
C GLU A 44 6.64 8.78 8.49
N PRO A 45 7.77 8.12 8.83
CA PRO A 45 7.73 6.80 9.50
C PRO A 45 6.96 6.77 10.82
N ALA A 46 7.04 7.85 11.61
CA ALA A 46 6.34 7.99 12.89
C ALA A 46 4.88 8.44 12.77
N HIS A 47 4.36 8.68 11.56
CA HIS A 47 3.02 9.21 11.39
C HIS A 47 1.97 8.14 11.79
N PRO A 48 1.04 8.44 12.72
CA PRO A 48 0.11 7.45 13.27
C PRO A 48 -0.92 6.95 12.25
N ALA A 49 -1.03 7.57 11.07
CA ALA A 49 -1.85 7.00 10.00
C ALA A 49 -1.28 5.67 9.47
N ASN A 50 0.04 5.43 9.52
CA ASN A 50 0.63 4.21 8.98
C ASN A 50 0.10 2.97 9.71
N GLU A 51 0.12 2.98 11.05
CA GLU A 51 -0.43 1.90 11.87
C GLU A 51 -1.96 1.78 11.70
N ARG A 52 -2.70 2.89 11.68
CA ARG A 52 -4.16 2.87 11.47
C ARG A 52 -4.55 2.27 10.12
N GLN A 53 -3.83 2.62 9.06
CA GLN A 53 -4.05 2.06 7.73
C GLN A 53 -3.67 0.58 7.70
N TRP A 54 -2.59 0.17 8.36
CA TRP A 54 -2.20 -1.23 8.48
C TRP A 54 -3.29 -2.06 9.17
N LEU A 55 -3.78 -1.62 10.33
CA LEU A 55 -4.85 -2.30 11.08
C LEU A 55 -6.14 -2.40 10.26
N THR A 56 -6.51 -1.32 9.57
CA THR A 56 -7.70 -1.30 8.71
C THR A 56 -7.53 -2.25 7.54
N PHE A 57 -6.40 -2.21 6.84
CA PHE A 57 -6.11 -3.09 5.72
C PHE A 57 -6.13 -4.57 6.13
N GLU A 58 -5.47 -4.92 7.23
CA GLU A 58 -5.40 -6.27 7.77
C GLU A 58 -6.80 -6.81 8.14
N ARG A 59 -7.64 -5.95 8.73
CA ARG A 59 -9.03 -6.30 9.03
C ARG A 59 -9.84 -6.55 7.76
N LEU A 60 -9.80 -5.62 6.80
CA LEU A 60 -10.62 -5.70 5.59
C LEU A 60 -10.22 -6.87 4.69
N ARG A 61 -8.92 -7.15 4.52
CA ARG A 61 -8.50 -8.28 3.68
C ARG A 61 -8.98 -9.64 4.20
N LYS A 62 -9.13 -9.79 5.52
CA LYS A 62 -9.61 -11.02 6.16
C LYS A 62 -11.10 -11.27 5.94
N MET A 63 -11.82 -10.26 5.48
CA MET A 63 -13.25 -10.33 5.14
C MET A 63 -13.48 -10.65 3.66
N LEU A 64 -12.41 -10.66 2.86
CA LEU A 64 -12.41 -10.96 1.44
C LEU A 64 -11.89 -12.39 1.20
N PRO A 65 -12.11 -12.96 0.00
CA PRO A 65 -11.49 -14.23 -0.37
C PRO A 65 -9.97 -14.19 -0.16
N GLU A 66 -9.42 -15.30 0.33
CA GLU A 66 -7.98 -15.41 0.59
C GLU A 66 -7.18 -15.19 -0.69
N ALA A 67 -6.26 -14.22 -0.64
CA ALA A 67 -5.37 -13.90 -1.73
C ALA A 67 -4.12 -13.18 -1.18
N PRO A 68 -3.02 -13.16 -1.93
CA PRO A 68 -1.84 -12.35 -1.61
C PRO A 68 -2.20 -10.88 -1.32
N ALA A 69 -1.44 -10.25 -0.44
CA ALA A 69 -1.67 -8.90 0.03
C ALA A 69 -0.57 -7.93 -0.41
N SER A 70 -0.94 -6.68 -0.68
CA SER A 70 0.00 -5.63 -1.06
C SER A 70 -0.39 -4.26 -0.49
N LEU A 71 0.46 -3.71 0.39
CA LEU A 71 0.25 -2.40 1.02
C LEU A 71 1.37 -1.41 0.71
N ALA A 72 2.62 -1.83 0.88
CA ALA A 72 3.78 -0.96 0.80
C ALA A 72 4.02 -0.36 -0.61
N ASN A 73 4.12 0.97 -0.66
CA ASN A 73 4.72 1.72 -1.74
C ASN A 73 6.24 1.91 -1.47
N SER A 74 6.93 2.78 -2.23
CA SER A 74 8.37 3.03 -2.07
C SER A 74 8.79 3.26 -0.61
N SER A 75 8.15 4.21 0.08
CA SER A 75 8.45 4.53 1.48
C SER A 75 7.93 3.47 2.44
N GLY A 76 6.77 2.86 2.12
CA GLY A 76 6.17 1.79 2.92
C GLY A 76 7.07 0.56 3.09
N ILE A 77 7.96 0.29 2.13
CA ILE A 77 8.96 -0.80 2.22
C ILE A 77 9.87 -0.62 3.44
N PHE A 78 10.15 0.62 3.83
CA PHE A 78 11.08 0.99 4.90
C PHE A 78 10.40 1.14 6.28
N LEU A 79 9.07 0.97 6.37
CA LEU A 79 8.34 0.94 7.64
C LEU A 79 8.50 -0.40 8.39
N GLY A 80 9.10 -1.40 7.74
CA GLY A 80 9.43 -2.70 8.32
C GLY A 80 8.61 -3.88 7.76
N PRO A 81 8.97 -5.11 8.16
CA PRO A 81 8.42 -6.33 7.55
C PRO A 81 6.89 -6.46 7.63
N ALA A 82 6.26 -5.90 8.66
CA ALA A 82 4.81 -5.94 8.83
C ALA A 82 4.06 -5.26 7.67
N PHE A 83 4.66 -4.25 7.01
CA PHE A 83 4.03 -3.50 5.93
C PHE A 83 4.24 -4.11 4.54
N GLN A 84 5.18 -5.07 4.42
CA GLN A 84 5.62 -5.58 3.13
C GLN A 84 4.64 -6.59 2.53
N PHE A 85 3.96 -7.38 3.38
CA PHE A 85 3.06 -8.45 2.96
C PHE A 85 3.70 -9.35 1.88
N ASP A 86 2.93 -9.86 0.92
CA ASP A 86 3.40 -10.77 -0.11
C ASP A 86 4.01 -10.04 -1.32
N LEU A 87 3.59 -8.80 -1.56
CA LEU A 87 4.04 -7.98 -2.69
C LEU A 87 4.21 -6.52 -2.30
N VAL A 88 5.41 -5.98 -2.52
CA VAL A 88 5.71 -4.54 -2.42
C VAL A 88 5.62 -3.86 -3.79
N ARG A 89 5.30 -2.57 -3.82
CA ARG A 89 5.12 -1.79 -5.07
C ARG A 89 6.04 -0.57 -5.12
N PRO A 90 7.37 -0.75 -5.23
CA PRO A 90 8.31 0.36 -5.35
C PRO A 90 8.06 1.13 -6.66
N GLY A 91 7.94 2.44 -6.56
CA GLY A 91 7.79 3.34 -7.70
C GLY A 91 8.96 4.31 -7.73
N ALA A 92 8.81 5.45 -7.05
CA ALA A 92 9.82 6.50 -6.94
C ALA A 92 11.24 5.99 -6.58
N ALA A 93 11.35 5.00 -5.67
CA ALA A 93 12.63 4.41 -5.27
C ALA A 93 13.38 3.76 -6.44
N LEU A 94 12.68 3.14 -7.40
CA LEU A 94 13.29 2.54 -8.59
C LEU A 94 14.00 3.59 -9.48
N TYR A 95 13.63 4.86 -9.35
CA TYR A 95 14.19 5.97 -10.12
C TYR A 95 15.20 6.80 -9.31
N GLY A 96 15.59 6.33 -8.12
CA GLY A 96 16.59 7.00 -7.29
C GLY A 96 16.04 8.08 -6.37
N ILE A 97 14.70 8.26 -6.30
CA ILE A 97 14.08 9.22 -5.39
C ILE A 97 14.11 8.65 -3.97
N ASN A 98 14.47 9.48 -2.98
CA ASN A 98 14.60 9.08 -1.58
C ASN A 98 13.26 8.59 -1.00
N PRO A 99 13.12 7.30 -0.64
CA PRO A 99 11.94 6.78 0.03
C PRO A 99 11.92 7.03 1.55
N THR A 100 13.03 7.47 2.13
CA THR A 100 13.21 7.75 3.57
C THR A 100 13.65 9.22 3.76
N PRO A 101 12.73 10.20 3.64
CA PRO A 101 13.10 11.63 3.53
C PRO A 101 13.89 12.20 4.71
N THR A 102 13.77 11.60 5.89
CA THR A 102 14.48 12.00 7.12
C THR A 102 15.92 11.46 7.21
N ASP A 103 16.28 10.52 6.34
CA ASP A 103 17.54 9.79 6.37
C ASP A 103 18.32 9.96 5.05
N PRO A 104 19.64 9.66 5.04
CA PRO A 104 20.41 9.63 3.80
C PRO A 104 19.75 8.70 2.77
N ASN A 105 19.60 9.19 1.53
CA ASN A 105 18.93 8.45 0.47
C ASN A 105 19.66 7.12 0.19
N PRO A 106 19.01 5.96 0.42
CA PRO A 106 19.62 4.65 0.16
C PRO A 106 19.65 4.31 -1.34
N MET A 107 18.97 5.06 -2.19
CA MET A 107 18.85 4.80 -3.62
C MET A 107 19.91 5.52 -4.44
N LEU A 108 20.34 4.92 -5.56
CA LEU A 108 21.21 5.57 -6.53
C LEU A 108 20.38 6.44 -7.50
N PRO A 109 20.79 7.69 -7.79
CA PRO A 109 20.09 8.56 -8.72
C PRO A 109 20.15 8.00 -10.15
N VAL A 110 19.00 7.89 -10.81
CA VAL A 110 18.91 7.38 -12.19
C VAL A 110 18.82 8.50 -13.23
N VAL A 111 18.32 9.68 -12.84
CA VAL A 111 18.11 10.82 -13.73
C VAL A 111 19.03 11.98 -13.35
N ARG A 112 19.65 12.60 -14.36
CA ARG A 112 20.44 13.84 -14.22
C ARG A 112 19.97 14.87 -15.23
N LEU A 113 19.64 16.07 -14.76
CA LEU A 113 19.35 17.22 -15.61
C LEU A 113 20.62 18.06 -15.79
N GLN A 114 20.99 18.38 -17.03
CA GLN A 114 22.12 19.24 -17.36
C GLN A 114 21.67 20.34 -18.32
N ALA A 115 22.10 21.57 -18.07
CA ALA A 115 21.82 22.72 -18.93
C ALA A 115 23.10 23.51 -19.17
N LYS A 116 23.17 24.21 -20.31
CA LYS A 116 24.23 25.18 -20.61
C LYS A 116 23.68 26.57 -20.29
N VAL A 117 24.53 27.41 -19.69
CA VAL A 117 24.31 28.86 -19.57
C VAL A 117 24.50 29.49 -20.94
#